data_AF-A0A7G4RH26-F1
#
_entry.id   AF-A0A7G4RH26-F1
#
_cell.length_a   1.000
_cell.length_b   1.000
_cell.length_c   1.000
_cell.angle_alpha   90.00
_cell.angle_beta   90.00
_cell.angle_gamma   90.00
#
_symmetry.space_group_name_H-M   'P 1'
#
loop_
_entity.id
_entity.type
_entity.pdbx_description
1 polymer ?
#
loop_
_entity_poly.entity_id
_entity_poly.type
_entity_poly.pdbx_seq_one_letter_code
_entity_poly.pdbx_strand_id
1 'polypeptide(L)'
;MSLAKLNIQDLVERCTSDYIYAHTSDYSALRNPCILPLPVTAVTDAVAMQLVEMLSQDKQTSSSKIILKACKKQQEQDFKENEADHQKEMEDWREEKHLKGQLQEVNEQIRKNKQEIEHHQEQIKHIQVLLQRVDEQITIPLPHSEDITHHHSHSETETSPHNHTHPKTTAQHDSTEHTHPSTKQHAATTHTPISPEVHTSPSHLNATQHGHPTSQLELQKKELHQTLNSHEIDLRNKKLACEGMIRHQKLIEEKLLKLPLKENQRKERALERDYRNQARLYNDPNLLQLSQENRSAVNAAIELEHKKLIQLNEQLLRKAKQISYQIYLNMLENLIDRVIKLNYPENQALKQIIRFMKDYLETKEIEYVKKGIMDEAQRSKSQLVKKLDEHEKKIEQFKKSNPELASANSALEEENKRLEISIENSRNTRNTLAKAGLFSLLFTGGATGTGLAIEGGLIALTSLVFAPAALLAVITLSIFIVALVYAINASIDQNKLDNNKSTIELNCAKIIMQNSEIHDLEAKKIPEVKTKISKADKEILKATADYVDIYGKAELKLECARKVEVIYPSRQIFLSEPSLPPINHDNYKPTAPEIDNFTGYTSTHK
;
A
#
# COMPACT_ATOMS: atom_id res chain seq x y z
N MET A 1 -22.36 18.66 -34.59
CA MET A 1 -21.79 17.28 -34.43
C MET A 1 -20.84 17.33 -33.23
N SER A 2 -20.57 16.20 -32.58
CA SER A 2 -19.55 16.11 -31.52
C SER A 2 -18.14 16.02 -32.11
N LEU A 3 -17.14 16.61 -31.44
CA LEU A 3 -15.72 16.55 -31.82
C LEU A 3 -15.23 15.12 -32.07
N ALA A 4 -15.64 14.17 -31.23
CA ALA A 4 -15.24 12.76 -31.32
C ALA A 4 -15.75 12.02 -32.57
N LYS A 5 -16.67 12.62 -33.34
CA LYS A 5 -17.23 12.08 -34.59
C LYS A 5 -16.91 12.96 -35.81
N LEU A 6 -16.17 14.05 -35.63
CA LEU A 6 -15.88 14.99 -36.68
C LEU A 6 -14.78 14.45 -37.60
N ASN A 7 -15.08 14.29 -38.88
CA ASN A 7 -14.03 14.23 -39.88
C ASN A 7 -13.50 15.64 -40.14
N ILE A 8 -12.29 15.93 -39.65
CA ILE A 8 -11.68 17.25 -39.79
C ILE A 8 -11.35 17.61 -41.24
N GLN A 9 -11.15 16.60 -42.11
CA GLN A 9 -10.89 16.86 -43.53
C GLN A 9 -12.12 17.47 -44.20
N ASP A 10 -13.30 16.84 -44.07
CA ASP A 10 -14.56 17.34 -44.65
C ASP A 10 -14.91 18.77 -44.16
N LEU A 11 -14.53 19.11 -42.93
CA LEU A 11 -14.70 20.46 -42.38
C LEU A 11 -13.72 21.46 -43.03
N VAL A 12 -12.45 21.09 -43.19
CA VAL A 12 -11.45 21.94 -43.88
C VAL A 12 -11.81 22.09 -45.36
N GLU A 13 -12.26 21.04 -46.04
CA GLU A 13 -12.74 21.08 -47.42
C GLU A 13 -13.94 22.02 -47.57
N ARG A 14 -14.91 21.96 -46.65
CA ARG A 14 -16.05 22.90 -46.65
C ARG A 14 -15.62 24.36 -46.47
N CYS A 15 -14.83 24.67 -45.43
CA CYS A 15 -14.37 26.03 -45.20
C CYS A 15 -13.45 26.54 -46.34
N THR A 16 -12.69 25.64 -46.98
CA THR A 16 -11.91 25.96 -48.19
C THR A 16 -12.80 26.27 -49.38
N SER A 17 -13.84 25.46 -49.60
CA SER A 17 -14.87 25.71 -50.61
C SER A 17 -15.48 27.09 -50.42
N ASP A 18 -16.03 27.37 -49.24
CA ASP A 18 -16.69 28.63 -48.91
C ASP A 18 -15.76 29.84 -49.15
N TYR A 19 -14.49 29.72 -48.79
CA TYR A 19 -13.46 30.73 -49.05
C TYR A 19 -13.23 30.96 -50.56
N ILE A 20 -13.09 29.91 -51.37
CA ILE A 20 -12.89 30.04 -52.83
C ILE A 20 -14.15 30.62 -53.50
N TYR A 21 -15.35 30.17 -53.11
CA TYR A 21 -16.62 30.71 -53.63
C TYR A 21 -16.83 32.19 -53.30
N ALA A 22 -16.32 32.68 -52.16
CA ALA A 22 -16.36 34.10 -51.82
C ALA A 22 -15.43 34.97 -52.69
N HIS A 23 -14.37 34.40 -53.27
CA HIS A 23 -13.32 35.13 -53.99
C HIS A 23 -13.22 34.79 -55.49
N THR A 24 -14.29 34.25 -56.10
CA THR A 24 -14.28 33.75 -57.50
C THR A 24 -13.82 34.74 -58.57
N SER A 25 -13.83 36.04 -58.30
CA SER A 25 -13.39 37.10 -59.22
C SER A 25 -12.19 37.91 -58.71
N ASP A 26 -11.53 37.49 -57.63
CA ASP A 26 -10.37 38.19 -57.05
C ASP A 26 -9.10 37.36 -57.22
N TYR A 27 -8.32 37.69 -58.26
CA TYR A 27 -7.04 37.03 -58.54
C TYR A 27 -6.06 37.16 -57.36
N SER A 28 -6.03 38.28 -56.64
CA SER A 28 -5.07 38.50 -55.56
C SER A 28 -5.42 37.68 -54.33
N ALA A 29 -6.70 37.62 -53.96
CA ALA A 29 -7.18 36.78 -52.85
C ALA A 29 -6.98 35.28 -53.14
N LEU A 30 -7.10 34.84 -54.41
CA LEU A 30 -6.85 33.45 -54.80
C LEU A 30 -5.35 33.13 -54.92
N ARG A 31 -4.54 34.07 -55.43
CA ARG A 31 -3.09 33.92 -55.64
C ARG A 31 -2.31 33.89 -54.33
N ASN A 32 -2.56 34.83 -53.43
CA ASN A 32 -1.71 35.05 -52.27
C ASN A 32 -1.62 33.83 -51.33
N PRO A 33 -2.70 33.08 -51.05
CA PRO A 33 -2.61 31.82 -50.31
C PRO A 33 -1.91 30.70 -51.07
N CYS A 34 -1.80 30.75 -52.42
CA CYS A 34 -1.03 29.75 -53.17
C CYS A 34 0.48 29.91 -52.92
N ILE A 35 1.01 31.12 -53.10
CA ILE A 35 2.47 31.40 -53.07
C ILE A 35 3.08 31.44 -51.65
N LEU A 36 2.25 31.27 -50.63
CA LEU A 36 2.61 31.16 -49.23
C LEU A 36 2.38 29.72 -48.77
N PRO A 37 3.42 28.87 -48.64
CA PRO A 37 3.29 27.48 -48.19
C PRO A 37 3.02 27.40 -46.68
N LEU A 38 1.87 27.92 -46.27
CA LEU A 38 1.40 28.07 -44.90
C LEU A 38 -0.09 27.69 -44.82
N PRO A 39 -0.62 27.32 -43.64
CA PRO A 39 -2.05 27.10 -43.47
C PRO A 39 -2.84 28.36 -43.88
N VAL A 40 -3.94 28.20 -44.62
CA VAL A 40 -4.73 29.34 -45.11
C VAL A 40 -5.50 29.95 -43.95
N THR A 41 -5.00 31.07 -43.40
CA THR A 41 -5.47 31.65 -42.13
C THR A 41 -6.99 31.77 -42.04
N ALA A 42 -7.64 32.35 -43.05
CA ALA A 42 -9.09 32.52 -43.11
C ALA A 42 -9.86 31.19 -43.03
N VAL A 43 -9.35 30.13 -43.67
CA VAL A 43 -9.92 28.78 -43.59
C VAL A 43 -9.69 28.20 -42.19
N THR A 44 -8.47 28.30 -41.66
CA THR A 44 -8.15 27.72 -40.35
C THR A 44 -8.86 28.42 -39.19
N ASP A 45 -9.16 29.71 -39.31
CA ASP A 45 -9.92 30.47 -38.33
C ASP A 45 -11.41 30.12 -38.39
N ALA A 46 -11.97 29.97 -39.59
CA ALA A 46 -13.34 29.47 -39.78
C ALA A 46 -13.52 28.05 -39.20
N VAL A 47 -12.53 27.17 -39.39
CA VAL A 47 -12.49 25.84 -38.77
C VAL A 47 -12.37 25.96 -37.24
N ALA A 48 -11.50 26.85 -36.73
CA ALA A 48 -11.33 27.05 -35.29
C ALA A 48 -12.61 27.53 -34.60
N MET A 49 -13.38 28.44 -35.21
CA MET A 49 -14.67 28.89 -34.67
C MET A 49 -15.67 27.74 -34.54
N GLN A 50 -15.83 26.92 -35.58
CA GLN A 50 -16.72 25.75 -35.54
C GLN A 50 -16.27 24.69 -34.51
N LEU A 51 -14.95 24.48 -34.37
CA LEU A 51 -14.39 23.59 -33.36
C LEU A 51 -14.67 24.08 -31.92
N VAL A 52 -14.53 25.38 -31.66
CA VAL A 52 -14.85 26.00 -30.36
C VAL A 52 -16.33 25.86 -30.00
N GLU A 53 -17.24 26.02 -30.97
CA GLU A 53 -18.67 25.80 -30.76
C GLU A 53 -18.97 24.34 -30.39
N MET A 54 -18.43 23.38 -31.15
CA MET A 54 -18.58 21.95 -30.88
C MET A 54 -17.97 21.57 -29.51
N LEU A 55 -16.82 22.15 -29.14
CA LEU A 55 -16.20 21.97 -27.83
C LEU A 55 -17.13 22.42 -26.69
N SER A 56 -17.81 23.56 -26.85
CA SER A 56 -18.76 24.07 -25.86
C SER A 56 -19.95 23.11 -25.69
N GLN A 57 -20.54 22.67 -26.80
CA GLN A 57 -21.66 21.72 -26.82
C GLN A 57 -21.29 20.36 -26.21
N ASP A 58 -20.11 19.81 -26.53
CA ASP A 58 -19.63 18.54 -25.99
C ASP A 58 -19.30 18.65 -24.49
N LYS A 59 -18.73 19.78 -24.03
CA LYS A 59 -18.51 20.05 -22.60
C LYS A 59 -19.81 20.10 -21.81
N GLN A 60 -20.82 20.81 -22.31
CA GLN A 60 -22.15 20.85 -21.69
C GLN A 60 -22.78 19.44 -21.63
N THR A 61 -22.78 18.75 -22.77
CA THR A 61 -23.39 17.41 -22.90
C THR A 61 -22.70 16.37 -22.00
N SER A 62 -21.37 16.38 -21.92
CA SER A 62 -20.60 15.48 -21.05
C SER A 62 -20.83 15.80 -19.57
N SER A 63 -20.80 17.07 -19.17
CA SER A 63 -21.13 17.49 -17.79
C SER A 63 -22.53 17.02 -17.38
N SER A 64 -23.56 17.31 -18.17
CA SER A 64 -24.93 16.89 -17.87
C SER A 64 -25.06 15.36 -17.76
N LYS A 65 -24.36 14.59 -18.60
CA LYS A 65 -24.36 13.13 -18.56
C LYS A 65 -23.66 12.57 -17.31
N ILE A 66 -22.53 13.17 -16.90
CA ILE A 66 -21.80 12.78 -15.68
C ILE A 66 -22.65 13.08 -14.44
N ILE A 67 -23.21 14.30 -14.36
CA ILE A 67 -24.08 14.73 -13.26
C ILE A 67 -25.30 13.80 -13.15
N LEU A 68 -26.05 13.61 -14.23
CA LEU A 68 -27.26 12.77 -14.23
C LEU A 68 -26.97 11.32 -13.81
N LYS A 69 -25.83 10.75 -14.24
CA LYS A 69 -25.39 9.42 -13.80
C LYS A 69 -25.07 9.38 -12.29
N ALA A 70 -24.40 10.41 -11.77
CA ALA A 70 -24.05 10.50 -10.36
C ALA A 70 -25.28 10.74 -9.46
N CYS A 71 -26.20 11.62 -9.86
CA CYS A 71 -27.45 11.87 -9.15
C CYS A 71 -28.29 10.59 -9.04
N LYS A 72 -28.43 9.84 -10.14
CA LYS A 72 -29.10 8.54 -10.13
C LYS A 72 -28.41 7.53 -9.19
N LYS A 73 -27.07 7.46 -9.20
CA LYS A 73 -26.31 6.59 -8.30
C LYS A 73 -26.49 6.98 -6.82
N GLN A 74 -26.47 8.28 -6.50
CA GLN A 74 -26.71 8.76 -5.12
C GLN A 74 -28.13 8.42 -4.66
N GLN A 75 -29.13 8.60 -5.51
CA GLN A 75 -30.52 8.25 -5.17
C GLN A 75 -30.69 6.75 -4.89
N GLU A 76 -30.04 5.89 -5.67
CA GLU A 76 -30.01 4.44 -5.43
C GLU A 76 -29.26 4.07 -4.14
N GLN A 77 -28.17 4.78 -3.83
CA GLN A 77 -27.42 4.61 -2.59
C GLN A 77 -28.24 5.04 -1.37
N ASP A 78 -28.89 6.21 -1.42
CA ASP A 78 -29.75 6.73 -0.35
C ASP A 78 -30.93 5.77 -0.08
N PHE A 79 -31.52 5.18 -1.13
CA PHE A 79 -32.59 4.17 -1.00
C PHE A 79 -32.11 2.92 -0.26
N LYS A 80 -30.98 2.33 -0.69
CA LYS A 80 -30.39 1.13 -0.06
C LYS A 80 -29.94 1.39 1.38
N GLU A 81 -29.40 2.56 1.65
CA GLU A 81 -29.00 2.97 3.00
C GLU A 81 -30.23 3.09 3.92
N ASN A 82 -31.34 3.65 3.42
CA ASN A 82 -32.58 3.76 4.19
C ASN A 82 -33.21 2.39 4.50
N GLU A 83 -33.20 1.46 3.53
CA GLU A 83 -33.66 0.08 3.73
C GLU A 83 -32.80 -0.64 4.79
N ALA A 84 -31.48 -0.52 4.70
CA ALA A 84 -30.55 -1.12 5.66
C ALA A 84 -30.63 -0.48 7.06
N ASP A 85 -30.87 0.83 7.16
CA ASP A 85 -31.09 1.52 8.44
C ASP A 85 -32.39 1.03 9.11
N HIS A 86 -33.47 0.81 8.35
CA HIS A 86 -34.74 0.30 8.88
C HIS A 86 -34.64 -1.18 9.33
N GLN A 87 -33.91 -2.03 8.60
CA GLN A 87 -33.64 -3.40 9.05
C GLN A 87 -32.88 -3.41 10.39
N LYS A 88 -31.83 -2.59 10.51
CA LYS A 88 -31.04 -2.45 11.75
C LYS A 88 -31.83 -1.86 12.92
N GLU A 89 -32.79 -0.97 12.65
CA GLU A 89 -33.71 -0.45 13.66
C GLU A 89 -34.58 -1.55 14.27
N MET A 90 -35.12 -2.44 13.43
CA MET A 90 -35.91 -3.60 13.87
C MET A 90 -35.07 -4.66 14.62
N GLU A 91 -33.80 -4.82 14.24
CA GLU A 91 -32.83 -5.65 14.96
C GLU A 91 -32.47 -5.07 16.33
N ASP A 92 -32.08 -3.78 16.38
CA ASP A 92 -31.74 -3.07 17.62
C ASP A 92 -32.93 -3.05 18.59
N TRP A 93 -34.16 -2.84 18.12
CA TRP A 93 -35.36 -2.90 18.96
C TRP A 93 -35.57 -4.29 19.58
N ARG A 94 -35.32 -5.35 18.81
CA ARG A 94 -35.41 -6.74 19.29
C ARG A 94 -34.30 -7.03 20.30
N GLU A 95 -33.08 -6.59 20.03
CA GLU A 95 -31.93 -6.69 20.94
C GLU A 95 -32.21 -5.92 22.24
N GLU A 96 -32.70 -4.69 22.18
CA GLU A 96 -33.04 -3.86 23.35
C GLU A 96 -34.10 -4.55 24.23
N LYS A 97 -35.18 -5.03 23.63
CA LYS A 97 -36.25 -5.74 24.35
C LYS A 97 -35.73 -7.02 25.01
N HIS A 98 -34.86 -7.77 24.32
CA HIS A 98 -34.25 -8.98 24.86
C HIS A 98 -33.29 -8.69 26.02
N LEU A 99 -32.38 -7.71 25.86
CA LEU A 99 -31.43 -7.28 26.87
C LEU A 99 -32.13 -6.69 28.10
N LYS A 100 -33.20 -5.91 27.93
CA LYS A 100 -34.03 -5.42 29.06
C LYS A 100 -34.69 -6.58 29.83
N GLY A 101 -35.18 -7.61 29.14
CA GLY A 101 -35.72 -8.82 29.77
C GLY A 101 -34.65 -9.58 30.56
N GLN A 102 -33.47 -9.82 29.96
CA GLN A 102 -32.33 -10.44 30.64
C GLN A 102 -31.87 -9.62 31.85
N LEU A 103 -31.83 -8.30 31.75
CA LEU A 103 -31.44 -7.42 32.86
C LEU A 103 -32.41 -7.54 34.05
N GLN A 104 -33.72 -7.60 33.79
CA GLN A 104 -34.72 -7.84 34.82
C GLN A 104 -34.55 -9.21 35.49
N GLU A 105 -34.34 -10.26 34.70
CA GLU A 105 -34.11 -11.61 35.21
C GLU A 105 -32.84 -11.69 36.08
N VAL A 106 -31.72 -11.17 35.58
CA VAL A 106 -30.43 -11.17 36.30
C VAL A 106 -30.53 -10.36 37.59
N ASN A 107 -31.18 -9.19 37.58
CA ASN A 107 -31.40 -8.40 38.79
C ASN A 107 -32.23 -9.14 39.84
N GLU A 108 -33.26 -9.87 39.43
CA GLU A 108 -34.09 -10.67 40.32
C GLU A 108 -33.33 -11.90 40.88
N GLN A 109 -32.47 -12.54 40.07
CA GLN A 109 -31.57 -13.60 40.54
C GLN A 109 -30.50 -13.08 41.52
N ILE A 110 -29.91 -11.90 41.27
CA ILE A 110 -29.00 -11.21 42.20
C ILE A 110 -29.73 -10.90 43.52
N ARG A 111 -30.98 -10.41 43.46
CA ARG A 111 -31.79 -10.10 44.64
C ARG A 111 -32.04 -11.34 45.49
N LYS A 112 -32.42 -12.47 44.88
CA LYS A 112 -32.62 -13.76 45.57
C LYS A 112 -31.33 -14.28 46.19
N ASN A 113 -30.23 -14.33 45.42
CA ASN A 113 -28.93 -14.78 45.94
C ASN A 113 -28.43 -13.91 47.09
N LYS A 114 -28.69 -12.59 47.11
CA LYS A 114 -28.37 -11.73 48.27
C LYS A 114 -29.15 -12.12 49.53
N GLN A 115 -30.45 -12.37 49.41
CA GLN A 115 -31.27 -12.83 50.54
C GLN A 115 -30.81 -14.19 51.08
N GLU A 116 -30.41 -15.12 50.21
CA GLU A 116 -29.85 -16.41 50.61
C GLU A 116 -28.46 -16.28 51.26
N ILE A 117 -27.60 -15.36 50.76
CA ILE A 117 -26.32 -15.00 51.39
C ILE A 117 -26.54 -14.46 52.81
N GLU A 118 -27.50 -13.55 52.99
CA GLU A 118 -27.88 -12.99 54.30
C GLU A 118 -28.38 -14.10 55.24
N HIS A 119 -29.28 -14.96 54.76
CA HIS A 119 -29.79 -16.10 55.54
C HIS A 119 -28.68 -17.06 55.98
N HIS A 120 -27.76 -17.46 55.08
CA HIS A 120 -26.63 -18.31 55.46
C HIS A 120 -25.70 -17.61 56.46
N GLN A 121 -25.50 -16.30 56.36
CA GLN A 121 -24.72 -15.53 57.34
C GLN A 121 -25.39 -15.50 58.73
N GLU A 122 -26.72 -15.42 58.79
CA GLU A 122 -27.47 -15.51 60.04
C GLU A 122 -27.40 -16.91 60.67
N GLN A 123 -27.58 -17.97 59.86
CA GLN A 123 -27.44 -19.35 60.33
C GLN A 123 -26.03 -19.66 60.84
N ILE A 124 -24.99 -19.22 60.13
CA ILE A 124 -23.59 -19.35 60.57
C ILE A 124 -23.38 -18.67 61.93
N LYS A 125 -23.84 -17.43 62.10
CA LYS A 125 -23.76 -16.72 63.40
C LYS A 125 -24.51 -17.47 64.51
N HIS A 126 -25.70 -17.98 64.21
CA HIS A 126 -26.50 -18.72 65.19
C HIS A 126 -25.80 -20.02 65.64
N ILE A 127 -25.29 -20.80 64.68
CA ILE A 127 -24.53 -22.03 64.95
C ILE A 127 -23.22 -21.75 65.70
N GLN A 128 -22.53 -20.65 65.39
CA GLN A 128 -21.34 -20.21 66.14
C GLN A 128 -21.67 -19.90 67.61
N VAL A 129 -22.79 -19.23 67.89
CA VAL A 129 -23.26 -18.98 69.28
C VAL A 129 -23.67 -20.29 69.98
N LEU A 130 -24.30 -21.24 69.28
CA LEU A 130 -24.62 -22.56 69.83
C LEU A 130 -23.36 -23.38 70.13
N LEU A 131 -22.36 -23.36 69.24
CA LEU A 131 -21.07 -24.01 69.44
C LEU A 131 -20.33 -23.43 70.66
N GLN A 132 -20.30 -22.11 70.79
CA GLN A 132 -19.71 -21.45 71.96
C GLN A 132 -20.39 -21.92 73.26
N ARG A 133 -21.73 -22.01 73.28
CA ARG A 133 -22.48 -22.51 74.45
C ARG A 133 -22.19 -23.98 74.76
N VAL A 134 -22.04 -24.83 73.75
CA VAL A 134 -21.67 -26.24 73.93
C VAL A 134 -20.24 -26.36 74.45
N ASP A 135 -19.31 -25.54 73.97
CA ASP A 135 -17.93 -25.49 74.48
C ASP A 135 -17.86 -24.98 75.93
N GLU A 136 -18.64 -23.96 76.28
CA GLU A 136 -18.81 -23.51 77.67
C GLU A 136 -19.34 -24.65 78.57
N GLN A 137 -20.31 -25.45 78.10
CA GLN A 137 -20.87 -26.59 78.84
C GLN A 137 -19.89 -27.77 78.99
N ILE A 138 -19.03 -28.02 77.99
CA ILE A 138 -17.98 -29.06 78.05
C ILE A 138 -16.84 -28.65 79.01
N THR A 139 -16.62 -27.35 79.22
CA THR A 139 -15.47 -26.81 79.96
C THR A 139 -15.70 -26.71 81.50
N ILE A 140 -16.92 -26.93 82.00
CA ILE A 140 -17.24 -26.83 83.43
C ILE A 140 -16.78 -28.08 84.22
N PRO A 141 -15.91 -27.95 85.24
CA PRO A 141 -15.64 -29.04 86.19
C PRO A 141 -16.78 -29.14 87.23
N LEU A 142 -17.26 -30.35 87.51
CA LEU A 142 -18.26 -30.61 88.56
C LEU A 142 -17.77 -30.25 89.97
N PRO A 143 -18.64 -29.65 90.80
CA PRO A 143 -18.70 -29.91 92.24
C PRO A 143 -19.99 -30.65 92.64
N HIS A 144 -19.94 -31.39 93.75
CA HIS A 144 -21.07 -32.16 94.34
C HIS A 144 -22.09 -31.26 95.06
N SER A 145 -23.37 -31.65 95.07
CA SER A 145 -24.11 -32.05 96.30
C SER A 145 -25.62 -32.29 96.04
N GLU A 146 -26.07 -33.51 96.33
CA GLU A 146 -27.16 -33.84 97.28
C GLU A 146 -28.40 -32.90 97.43
N ASP A 147 -29.48 -33.29 96.75
CA ASP A 147 -30.76 -33.82 97.32
C ASP A 147 -31.71 -32.99 98.24
N ILE A 148 -32.98 -33.44 98.30
CA ILE A 148 -34.06 -33.18 99.29
C ILE A 148 -35.21 -32.17 98.94
N THR A 149 -36.22 -32.75 98.26
CA THR A 149 -37.70 -32.73 98.53
C THR A 149 -38.64 -31.50 98.41
N HIS A 150 -39.67 -31.71 97.56
CA HIS A 150 -41.14 -31.68 97.79
C HIS A 150 -42.04 -30.40 97.87
N HIS A 151 -43.17 -30.56 97.16
CA HIS A 151 -44.57 -30.15 97.41
C HIS A 151 -45.21 -28.95 96.66
N HIS A 152 -46.50 -29.16 96.34
CA HIS A 152 -47.39 -28.31 95.55
C HIS A 152 -48.17 -27.30 96.42
N SER A 153 -48.60 -26.17 95.83
CA SER A 153 -50.01 -25.73 95.91
C SER A 153 -50.35 -24.68 94.82
N HIS A 154 -51.65 -24.46 94.59
CA HIS A 154 -52.24 -23.54 93.59
C HIS A 154 -52.97 -22.34 94.27
N SER A 155 -53.59 -21.48 93.43
CA SER A 155 -54.65 -20.48 93.71
C SER A 155 -54.22 -19.09 94.23
N GLU A 156 -54.87 -17.97 93.86
CA GLU A 156 -55.75 -17.60 92.72
C GLU A 156 -56.07 -16.07 92.76
N THR A 157 -56.42 -15.44 91.61
CA THR A 157 -57.22 -14.18 91.46
C THR A 157 -56.72 -12.88 92.17
N GLU A 158 -57.12 -11.63 91.87
CA GLU A 158 -58.00 -10.95 90.88
C GLU A 158 -57.55 -9.45 90.80
N THR A 159 -57.64 -8.69 89.70
CA THR A 159 -58.85 -7.93 89.30
C THR A 159 -58.66 -7.19 87.96
N SER A 160 -59.79 -6.91 87.29
CA SER A 160 -59.96 -6.23 85.97
C SER A 160 -59.89 -4.67 86.08
N PRO A 161 -60.16 -3.80 85.04
CA PRO A 161 -61.12 -3.95 83.92
C PRO A 161 -60.83 -3.36 82.51
N HIS A 162 -61.40 -4.04 81.50
CA HIS A 162 -61.99 -3.54 80.21
C HIS A 162 -61.08 -2.77 79.20
N ASN A 163 -61.30 -2.80 77.88
CA ASN A 163 -62.58 -2.88 77.15
C ASN A 163 -62.46 -3.52 75.72
N HIS A 164 -63.57 -4.03 75.17
CA HIS A 164 -63.65 -4.64 73.83
C HIS A 164 -64.27 -3.71 72.78
N THR A 165 -64.10 -4.00 71.47
CA THR A 165 -65.20 -3.97 70.46
C THR A 165 -64.86 -4.82 69.21
N HIS A 166 -65.79 -5.70 68.79
CA HIS A 166 -65.90 -6.31 67.44
C HIS A 166 -67.24 -5.88 66.82
N PRO A 167 -67.45 -5.93 65.48
CA PRO A 167 -68.09 -7.12 64.85
C PRO A 167 -67.40 -7.56 63.52
N LYS A 168 -67.48 -8.81 62.98
CA LYS A 168 -68.60 -9.76 62.69
C LYS A 168 -69.37 -9.37 61.39
N THR A 169 -69.83 -10.24 60.46
CA THR A 169 -70.29 -11.66 60.49
C THR A 169 -70.50 -12.24 59.06
N THR A 170 -70.43 -13.58 58.83
CA THR A 170 -71.14 -14.40 57.76
C THR A 170 -70.89 -14.06 56.27
N ALA A 171 -71.15 -14.85 55.20
CA ALA A 171 -71.65 -16.21 54.87
C ALA A 171 -71.41 -16.45 53.33
N GLN A 172 -71.69 -17.57 52.63
CA GLN A 172 -71.68 -19.04 52.85
C GLN A 172 -72.17 -19.72 51.53
N HIS A 173 -71.71 -20.94 51.16
CA HIS A 173 -72.11 -21.74 49.95
C HIS A 173 -71.73 -21.11 48.57
N ASP A 174 -71.65 -21.82 47.43
CA ASP A 174 -71.66 -23.27 47.12
C ASP A 174 -70.89 -23.57 45.81
N SER A 175 -70.73 -24.86 45.47
CA SER A 175 -70.08 -25.34 44.23
C SER A 175 -70.99 -25.24 42.99
N THR A 176 -70.43 -25.01 41.78
CA THR A 176 -70.92 -25.67 40.54
C THR A 176 -69.92 -25.64 39.36
N GLU A 177 -69.66 -26.85 38.86
CA GLU A 177 -69.52 -27.28 37.45
C GLU A 177 -68.61 -26.58 36.41
N HIS A 178 -67.83 -27.43 35.72
CA HIS A 178 -67.25 -27.17 34.41
C HIS A 178 -68.23 -27.56 33.28
N THR A 179 -68.12 -26.92 32.12
CA THR A 179 -68.64 -27.48 30.85
C THR A 179 -67.70 -27.15 29.69
N HIS A 180 -67.42 -28.14 28.84
CA HIS A 180 -66.59 -27.99 27.63
C HIS A 180 -67.39 -27.45 26.43
N PRO A 181 -66.71 -27.14 25.32
CA PRO A 181 -67.03 -27.94 24.13
C PRO A 181 -65.80 -28.57 23.45
N SER A 182 -66.08 -29.62 22.66
CA SER A 182 -65.12 -30.49 21.97
C SER A 182 -65.13 -30.26 20.46
N THR A 183 -63.99 -30.44 19.78
CA THR A 183 -63.98 -31.16 18.49
C THR A 183 -62.59 -31.69 18.09
N LYS A 184 -62.46 -33.03 17.98
CA LYS A 184 -61.68 -33.86 17.02
C LYS A 184 -60.15 -33.60 16.90
N GLN A 185 -59.26 -34.59 16.65
CA GLN A 185 -59.43 -35.89 15.97
C GLN A 185 -58.37 -36.93 16.47
N HIS A 186 -58.39 -38.16 15.92
CA HIS A 186 -57.84 -39.39 16.54
C HIS A 186 -56.37 -39.76 16.23
N ALA A 187 -55.69 -40.40 17.18
CA ALA A 187 -54.95 -41.69 17.07
C ALA A 187 -54.32 -42.02 18.45
N ALA A 188 -54.88 -42.93 19.28
CA ALA A 188 -54.75 -44.39 19.21
C ALA A 188 -53.32 -44.94 19.49
N THR A 189 -53.07 -45.44 20.71
CA THR A 189 -52.47 -46.76 21.08
C THR A 189 -52.17 -46.82 22.59
N THR A 190 -52.96 -47.61 23.32
CA THR A 190 -52.60 -48.70 24.28
C THR A 190 -51.19 -48.68 24.91
N HIS A 191 -50.95 -48.90 26.23
CA HIS A 191 -51.59 -49.79 27.21
C HIS A 191 -51.54 -49.29 28.69
N THR A 192 -52.48 -49.76 29.50
CA THR A 192 -52.49 -49.85 30.99
C THR A 192 -51.72 -51.09 31.50
N PRO A 193 -51.68 -51.40 32.82
CA PRO A 193 -51.35 -50.59 34.01
C PRO A 193 -50.25 -51.31 34.86
N ILE A 194 -50.02 -50.90 36.13
CA ILE A 194 -49.98 -51.76 37.34
C ILE A 194 -49.54 -50.93 38.57
N SER A 195 -50.39 -50.90 39.60
CA SER A 195 -50.06 -50.59 40.99
C SER A 195 -49.88 -51.96 41.72
N PRO A 196 -49.09 -52.09 42.80
CA PRO A 196 -49.64 -51.71 44.11
C PRO A 196 -48.63 -51.13 45.12
N GLU A 197 -49.03 -50.01 45.73
CA GLU A 197 -49.31 -49.91 47.17
C GLU A 197 -48.76 -51.01 48.12
N VAL A 198 -47.83 -50.65 49.02
CA VAL A 198 -47.72 -51.22 50.38
C VAL A 198 -47.32 -50.11 51.36
N HIS A 199 -48.16 -49.88 52.38
CA HIS A 199 -47.82 -49.08 53.56
C HIS A 199 -47.07 -49.92 54.61
N THR A 200 -46.00 -49.36 55.21
CA THR A 200 -45.50 -49.81 56.52
C THR A 200 -45.04 -48.61 57.35
N SER A 201 -45.74 -48.34 58.46
CA SER A 201 -45.36 -47.36 59.48
C SER A 201 -44.18 -47.89 60.33
N PRO A 202 -43.24 -47.04 60.77
CA PRO A 202 -42.26 -47.41 61.78
C PRO A 202 -42.85 -47.27 63.19
N SER A 203 -42.78 -48.34 63.98
CA SER A 203 -43.15 -48.33 65.41
C SER A 203 -42.07 -47.69 66.27
N HIS A 204 -42.47 -47.00 67.34
CA HIS A 204 -41.57 -46.57 68.40
C HIS A 204 -40.88 -47.76 69.08
N LEU A 205 -39.57 -47.65 69.32
CA LEU A 205 -38.86 -48.40 70.36
C LEU A 205 -37.86 -47.46 71.06
N ASN A 206 -38.16 -47.10 72.30
CA ASN A 206 -37.17 -46.55 73.23
C ASN A 206 -36.28 -47.69 73.71
N ALA A 207 -34.96 -47.51 73.64
CA ALA A 207 -33.99 -48.33 74.37
C ALA A 207 -32.97 -47.41 75.03
N THR A 208 -32.99 -47.39 76.36
CA THR A 208 -32.13 -46.55 77.20
C THR A 208 -30.69 -47.02 77.12
N GLN A 209 -29.75 -46.13 76.79
CA GLN A 209 -28.32 -46.40 76.91
C GLN A 209 -27.63 -45.23 77.60
N HIS A 210 -26.98 -45.51 78.73
CA HIS A 210 -26.29 -44.50 79.54
C HIS A 210 -25.02 -44.00 78.82
N GLY A 211 -25.18 -42.95 78.00
CA GLY A 211 -24.06 -42.13 77.54
C GLY A 211 -23.63 -41.15 78.63
N HIS A 212 -22.33 -40.94 78.80
CA HIS A 212 -21.84 -39.80 79.58
C HIS A 212 -22.37 -38.49 78.95
N PRO A 213 -22.81 -37.49 79.73
CA PRO A 213 -23.31 -36.23 79.18
C PRO A 213 -22.28 -35.54 78.26
N THR A 214 -20.99 -35.70 78.56
CA THR A 214 -19.88 -35.25 77.71
C THR A 214 -19.90 -35.87 76.30
N SER A 215 -20.18 -37.17 76.18
CA SER A 215 -20.21 -37.86 74.87
C SER A 215 -21.37 -37.42 73.98
N GLN A 216 -22.49 -37.01 74.57
CA GLN A 216 -23.64 -36.46 73.84
C GLN A 216 -23.39 -35.01 73.39
N LEU A 217 -22.75 -34.20 74.24
CA LEU A 217 -22.31 -32.84 73.89
C LEU A 217 -21.22 -32.85 72.80
N GLU A 218 -20.29 -33.80 72.82
CA GLU A 218 -19.30 -33.98 71.75
C GLU A 218 -19.93 -34.37 70.41
N LEU A 219 -20.94 -35.26 70.42
CA LEU A 219 -21.70 -35.60 69.21
C LEU A 219 -22.45 -34.37 68.66
N GLN A 220 -23.14 -33.63 69.53
CA GLN A 220 -23.83 -32.39 69.16
C GLN A 220 -22.86 -31.32 68.61
N LYS A 221 -21.68 -31.16 69.21
CA LYS A 221 -20.62 -30.29 68.70
C LYS A 221 -20.18 -30.68 67.29
N LYS A 222 -20.01 -31.98 67.04
CA LYS A 222 -19.63 -32.52 65.72
C LYS A 222 -20.71 -32.27 64.66
N GLU A 223 -21.99 -32.45 65.00
CA GLU A 223 -23.11 -32.15 64.12
C GLU A 223 -23.23 -30.65 63.82
N LEU A 224 -23.04 -29.78 64.82
CA LEU A 224 -23.00 -28.33 64.65
C LEU A 224 -21.80 -27.89 63.78
N HIS A 225 -20.62 -28.47 63.95
CA HIS A 225 -19.46 -28.22 63.06
C HIS A 225 -19.72 -28.70 61.62
N GLN A 226 -20.41 -29.82 61.41
CA GLN A 226 -20.79 -30.29 60.08
C GLN A 226 -21.79 -29.33 59.42
N THR A 227 -22.79 -28.87 60.18
CA THR A 227 -23.81 -27.90 59.71
C THR A 227 -23.20 -26.53 59.41
N LEU A 228 -22.25 -26.08 60.23
CA LEU A 228 -21.45 -24.87 59.99
C LEU A 228 -20.69 -24.97 58.66
N ASN A 229 -19.93 -26.05 58.46
CA ASN A 229 -19.18 -26.28 57.22
C ASN A 229 -20.09 -26.30 55.98
N SER A 230 -21.28 -26.92 56.04
CA SER A 230 -22.22 -26.87 54.91
C SER A 230 -22.67 -25.46 54.58
N HIS A 231 -23.07 -24.67 55.58
CA HIS A 231 -23.48 -23.29 55.35
C HIS A 231 -22.33 -22.37 54.90
N GLU A 232 -21.09 -22.61 55.35
CA GLU A 232 -19.92 -21.87 54.87
C GLU A 232 -19.60 -22.18 53.40
N ILE A 233 -19.74 -23.44 52.97
CA ILE A 233 -19.61 -23.87 51.57
C ILE A 233 -20.72 -23.23 50.72
N ASP A 234 -21.98 -23.32 51.16
CA ASP A 234 -23.12 -22.74 50.44
C ASP A 234 -23.01 -21.22 50.33
N LEU A 235 -22.65 -20.53 51.42
CA LEU A 235 -22.38 -19.09 51.42
C LEU A 235 -21.31 -18.71 50.39
N ARG A 236 -20.22 -19.48 50.30
CA ARG A 236 -19.15 -19.25 49.33
C ARG A 236 -19.63 -19.45 47.89
N ASN A 237 -20.41 -20.50 47.64
CA ASN A 237 -21.00 -20.79 46.34
C ASN A 237 -21.97 -19.68 45.90
N LYS A 238 -22.87 -19.24 46.80
CA LYS A 238 -23.84 -18.17 46.53
C LYS A 238 -23.17 -16.82 46.28
N LYS A 239 -22.11 -16.47 47.04
CA LYS A 239 -21.29 -15.27 46.77
C LYS A 239 -20.66 -15.31 45.38
N LEU A 240 -20.04 -16.43 45.00
CA LEU A 240 -19.40 -16.56 43.68
C LEU A 240 -20.42 -16.50 42.53
N ALA A 241 -21.59 -17.12 42.70
CA ALA A 241 -22.70 -17.01 41.75
C ALA A 241 -23.20 -15.56 41.62
N CYS A 242 -23.39 -14.85 42.74
CA CYS A 242 -23.81 -13.45 42.77
C CYS A 242 -22.79 -12.52 42.08
N GLU A 243 -21.48 -12.72 42.31
CA GLU A 243 -20.43 -12.00 41.56
C GLU A 243 -20.47 -12.27 40.06
N GLY A 244 -20.68 -13.52 39.65
CA GLY A 244 -20.85 -13.89 38.24
C GLY A 244 -22.04 -13.17 37.59
N MET A 245 -23.17 -13.12 38.29
CA MET A 245 -24.37 -12.39 37.84
C MET A 245 -24.14 -10.88 37.76
N ILE A 246 -23.44 -10.27 38.72
CA ILE A 246 -23.09 -8.83 38.68
C ILE A 246 -22.18 -8.51 37.49
N ARG A 247 -21.25 -9.41 37.12
CA ARG A 247 -20.44 -9.26 35.90
C ARG A 247 -21.31 -9.37 34.64
N HIS A 248 -22.26 -10.31 34.62
CA HIS A 248 -23.20 -10.46 33.49
C HIS A 248 -24.13 -9.25 33.34
N GLN A 249 -24.65 -8.71 34.44
CA GLN A 249 -25.44 -7.47 34.50
C GLN A 249 -24.71 -6.32 33.80
N LYS A 250 -23.44 -6.08 34.17
CA LYS A 250 -22.61 -5.01 33.56
C LYS A 250 -22.41 -5.19 32.05
N LEU A 251 -22.27 -6.43 31.57
CA LEU A 251 -22.15 -6.70 30.12
C LEU A 251 -23.47 -6.42 29.37
N ILE A 252 -24.63 -6.65 30.00
CA ILE A 252 -25.93 -6.30 29.44
C ILE A 252 -26.10 -4.77 29.41
N GLU A 253 -25.74 -4.08 30.49
CA GLU A 253 -25.77 -2.61 30.58
C GLU A 253 -24.85 -1.95 29.53
N GLU A 254 -23.63 -2.47 29.33
CA GLU A 254 -22.71 -1.97 28.30
C GLU A 254 -23.26 -2.13 26.87
N LYS A 255 -23.98 -3.22 26.59
CA LYS A 255 -24.66 -3.41 25.29
C LYS A 255 -25.82 -2.44 25.12
N LEU A 256 -26.66 -2.26 26.15
CA LEU A 256 -27.77 -1.31 26.13
C LEU A 256 -27.29 0.13 25.89
N LEU A 257 -26.15 0.53 26.47
CA LEU A 257 -25.55 1.86 26.23
C LEU A 257 -25.13 2.10 24.77
N LYS A 258 -24.89 1.05 23.97
CA LYS A 258 -24.48 1.18 22.55
C LYS A 258 -25.66 1.38 21.61
N LEU A 259 -26.88 0.98 21.98
CA LEU A 259 -28.05 1.06 21.09
C LEU A 259 -28.48 2.52 20.78
N PRO A 260 -28.55 3.45 21.75
CA PRO A 260 -28.83 4.87 21.45
C PRO A 260 -27.77 5.53 20.56
N LEU A 261 -26.51 5.07 20.62
CA LEU A 261 -25.44 5.57 19.74
C LEU A 261 -25.68 5.14 18.28
N LYS A 262 -26.05 3.86 18.05
CA LYS A 262 -26.47 3.37 16.73
C LYS A 262 -27.68 4.13 16.20
N GLU A 263 -28.65 4.43 17.06
CA GLU A 263 -29.87 5.18 16.73
C GLU A 263 -29.56 6.62 16.31
N ASN A 264 -28.71 7.34 17.06
CA ASN A 264 -28.30 8.70 16.70
C ASN A 264 -27.57 8.74 15.35
N GLN A 265 -26.68 7.77 15.08
CA GLN A 265 -26.02 7.65 13.77
C GLN A 265 -27.02 7.37 12.63
N ARG A 266 -28.11 6.63 12.87
CA ARG A 266 -29.20 6.48 11.87
C ARG A 266 -29.93 7.80 11.63
N LYS A 267 -30.21 8.57 12.69
CA LYS A 267 -30.88 9.89 12.59
C LYS A 267 -30.03 10.89 11.81
N GLU A 268 -28.72 10.93 12.05
CA GLU A 268 -27.78 11.76 11.29
C GLU A 268 -27.82 11.43 9.79
N ARG A 269 -27.69 10.14 9.43
CA ARG A 269 -27.80 9.71 8.02
C ARG A 269 -29.17 10.02 7.41
N ALA A 270 -30.25 9.84 8.16
CA ALA A 270 -31.60 10.18 7.71
C ALA A 270 -31.74 11.68 7.42
N LEU A 271 -31.26 12.55 8.31
CA LEU A 271 -31.23 14.00 8.09
C LEU A 271 -30.42 14.37 6.84
N GLU A 272 -29.25 13.76 6.62
CA GLU A 272 -28.50 13.99 5.39
C GLU A 272 -29.24 13.54 4.13
N ARG A 273 -29.93 12.39 4.17
CA ARG A 273 -30.78 11.92 3.06
C ARG A 273 -31.93 12.89 2.81
N ASP A 274 -32.53 13.46 3.86
CA ASP A 274 -33.62 14.43 3.74
C ASP A 274 -33.16 15.76 3.12
N TYR A 275 -31.98 16.27 3.49
CA TYR A 275 -31.39 17.43 2.80
C TYR A 275 -31.13 17.13 1.31
N ARG A 276 -30.62 15.93 0.99
CA ARG A 276 -30.44 15.50 -0.42
C ARG A 276 -31.78 15.34 -1.15
N ASN A 277 -32.82 14.87 -0.47
CA ASN A 277 -34.18 14.78 -1.03
C ASN A 277 -34.78 16.17 -1.31
N GLN A 278 -34.64 17.12 -0.38
CA GLN A 278 -35.09 18.51 -0.60
C GLN A 278 -34.39 19.14 -1.80
N ALA A 279 -33.08 18.93 -1.96
CA ALA A 279 -32.34 19.42 -3.13
C ALA A 279 -32.86 18.85 -4.47
N ARG A 280 -33.42 17.63 -4.49
CA ARG A 280 -34.02 17.03 -5.71
C ARG A 280 -35.34 17.67 -6.14
N LEU A 281 -36.03 18.39 -5.25
CA LEU A 281 -37.33 19.02 -5.54
C LEU A 281 -37.21 20.35 -6.29
N TYR A 282 -36.02 20.93 -6.35
CA TYR A 282 -35.76 22.24 -6.94
C TYR A 282 -34.67 22.17 -8.01
N ASN A 283 -34.43 23.28 -8.72
CA ASN A 283 -33.25 23.39 -9.55
C ASN A 283 -32.00 23.42 -8.65
N ASP A 284 -31.09 22.47 -8.84
CA ASP A 284 -29.93 22.23 -7.96
C ASP A 284 -28.60 22.56 -8.68
N PRO A 285 -28.27 23.86 -8.86
CA PRO A 285 -27.05 24.27 -9.55
C PRO A 285 -25.77 23.93 -8.77
N ASN A 286 -25.90 23.69 -7.46
CA ASN A 286 -24.77 23.44 -6.55
C ASN A 286 -24.54 21.93 -6.29
N LEU A 287 -25.33 21.05 -6.90
CA LEU A 287 -25.29 19.59 -6.73
C LEU A 287 -25.38 19.18 -5.24
N LEU A 288 -26.32 19.80 -4.51
CA LEU A 288 -26.64 19.51 -3.11
C LEU A 288 -27.37 18.18 -2.94
N GLN A 289 -27.97 17.63 -4.01
CA GLN A 289 -28.54 16.28 -4.00
C GLN A 289 -27.49 15.15 -3.95
N LEU A 290 -26.20 15.49 -4.04
CA LEU A 290 -25.05 14.60 -3.90
C LEU A 290 -24.40 14.75 -2.52
N SER A 291 -23.83 13.67 -1.98
CA SER A 291 -22.92 13.77 -0.83
C SER A 291 -21.68 14.61 -1.20
N GLN A 292 -20.99 15.17 -0.19
CA GLN A 292 -19.76 15.95 -0.41
C GLN A 292 -18.70 15.16 -1.19
N GLU A 293 -18.54 13.87 -0.90
CA GLU A 293 -17.64 12.96 -1.61
C GLU A 293 -18.04 12.78 -3.08
N ASN A 294 -19.31 12.45 -3.34
CA ASN A 294 -19.81 12.25 -4.70
C ASN A 294 -19.78 13.56 -5.52
N ARG A 295 -20.05 14.72 -4.91
CA ARG A 295 -19.91 16.05 -5.55
C ARG A 295 -18.45 16.32 -5.94
N SER A 296 -17.51 16.03 -5.05
CA SER A 296 -16.06 16.19 -5.31
C SER A 296 -15.61 15.27 -6.46
N ALA A 297 -16.05 14.01 -6.45
CA ALA A 297 -15.77 13.04 -7.51
C ALA A 297 -16.39 13.45 -8.87
N VAL A 298 -17.61 14.01 -8.87
CA VAL A 298 -18.26 14.53 -10.09
C VAL A 298 -17.47 15.72 -10.67
N ASN A 299 -17.09 16.69 -9.84
CA ASN A 299 -16.31 17.84 -10.30
C ASN A 299 -14.98 17.41 -10.91
N ALA A 300 -14.24 16.51 -10.25
CA ALA A 300 -12.99 15.95 -10.77
C ALA A 300 -13.19 15.17 -12.09
N ALA A 301 -14.29 14.42 -12.23
CA ALA A 301 -14.62 13.69 -13.45
C ALA A 301 -14.97 14.64 -14.61
N ILE A 302 -15.71 15.74 -14.34
CA ILE A 302 -16.03 16.78 -15.32
C ILE A 302 -14.76 17.48 -15.79
N GLU A 303 -13.89 17.91 -14.86
CA GLU A 303 -12.61 18.53 -15.21
C GLU A 303 -11.73 17.63 -16.08
N LEU A 304 -11.65 16.34 -15.73
CA LEU A 304 -10.87 15.36 -16.48
C LEU A 304 -11.41 15.18 -17.90
N GLU A 305 -12.73 15.10 -18.07
CA GLU A 305 -13.34 14.96 -19.39
C GLU A 305 -13.20 16.25 -20.22
N HIS A 306 -13.36 17.43 -19.58
CA HIS A 306 -13.12 18.72 -20.23
C HIS A 306 -11.67 18.88 -20.70
N LYS A 307 -10.68 18.40 -19.93
CA LYS A 307 -9.26 18.37 -20.32
C LYS A 307 -9.05 17.49 -21.57
N LYS A 308 -9.67 16.31 -21.65
CA LYS A 308 -9.62 15.45 -22.86
C LYS A 308 -10.26 16.12 -24.08
N LEU A 309 -11.41 16.77 -23.91
CA LEU A 309 -12.10 17.46 -24.99
C LEU A 309 -11.27 18.66 -25.52
N ILE A 310 -10.60 19.40 -24.64
CA ILE A 310 -9.65 20.46 -25.04
C ILE A 310 -8.47 19.87 -25.83
N GLN A 311 -7.86 18.78 -25.34
CA GLN A 311 -6.76 18.10 -26.05
C GLN A 311 -7.19 17.58 -27.42
N LEU A 312 -8.38 17.00 -27.55
CA LEU A 312 -8.95 16.57 -28.83
C LEU A 312 -9.18 17.76 -29.77
N ASN A 313 -9.73 18.86 -29.26
CA ASN A 313 -9.92 20.11 -30.01
C ASN A 313 -8.59 20.67 -30.54
N GLU A 314 -7.54 20.69 -29.71
CA GLU A 314 -6.19 21.09 -30.13
C GLU A 314 -5.61 20.15 -31.20
N GLN A 315 -5.77 18.84 -31.05
CA GLN A 315 -5.31 17.86 -32.04
C GLN A 315 -6.03 18.04 -33.39
N LEU A 316 -7.34 18.24 -33.37
CA LEU A 316 -8.14 18.52 -34.56
C LEU A 316 -7.69 19.84 -35.23
N LEU A 317 -7.48 20.91 -34.46
CA LEU A 317 -7.00 22.19 -35.00
C LEU A 317 -5.57 22.09 -35.57
N ARG A 318 -4.66 21.33 -34.93
CA ARG A 318 -3.31 21.06 -35.46
C ARG A 318 -3.40 20.30 -36.77
N LYS A 319 -4.23 19.25 -36.85
CA LYS A 319 -4.45 18.47 -38.09
C LYS A 319 -5.06 19.35 -39.18
N ALA A 320 -6.04 20.20 -38.86
CA ALA A 320 -6.63 21.15 -39.80
C ALA A 320 -5.58 22.10 -40.41
N LYS A 321 -4.71 22.67 -39.57
CA LYS A 321 -3.59 23.52 -40.02
C LYS A 321 -2.62 22.76 -40.94
N GLN A 322 -2.30 21.51 -40.63
CA GLN A 322 -1.42 20.68 -41.46
C GLN A 322 -2.00 20.39 -42.85
N ILE A 323 -3.29 20.09 -42.97
CA ILE A 323 -3.91 19.70 -44.25
C ILE A 323 -4.47 20.89 -45.07
N SER A 324 -4.70 22.04 -44.43
CA SER A 324 -5.35 23.21 -45.05
C SER A 324 -4.70 23.68 -46.35
N TYR A 325 -3.38 23.75 -46.42
CA TYR A 325 -2.67 24.25 -47.60
C TYR A 325 -2.82 23.31 -48.81
N GLN A 326 -2.63 22.01 -48.60
CA GLN A 326 -2.75 21.00 -49.65
C GLN A 326 -4.21 20.86 -50.15
N ILE A 327 -5.19 20.94 -49.24
CA ILE A 327 -6.61 20.96 -49.61
C ILE A 327 -6.93 22.22 -50.43
N TYR A 328 -6.43 23.39 -50.02
CA TYR A 328 -6.62 24.63 -50.78
C TYR A 328 -6.10 24.54 -52.21
N LEU A 329 -4.86 24.10 -52.43
CA LEU A 329 -4.30 23.95 -53.78
C LEU A 329 -5.12 22.98 -54.65
N ASN A 330 -5.49 21.82 -54.10
CA ASN A 330 -6.25 20.81 -54.84
C ASN A 330 -7.69 21.25 -55.14
N MET A 331 -8.36 21.93 -54.22
CA MET A 331 -9.70 22.45 -54.46
C MET A 331 -9.68 23.61 -55.46
N LEU A 332 -8.71 24.51 -55.37
CA LEU A 332 -8.56 25.62 -56.30
C LEU A 332 -8.33 25.12 -57.73
N GLU A 333 -7.44 24.13 -57.92
CA GLU A 333 -7.19 23.50 -59.22
C GLU A 333 -8.47 22.88 -59.83
N ASN A 334 -9.27 22.18 -59.02
CA ASN A 334 -10.51 21.54 -59.49
C ASN A 334 -11.62 22.55 -59.84
N LEU A 335 -11.58 23.75 -59.26
CA LEU A 335 -12.61 24.78 -59.42
C LEU A 335 -12.25 25.86 -60.47
N ILE A 336 -10.97 26.00 -60.83
CA ILE A 336 -10.46 27.09 -61.67
C ILE A 336 -11.13 27.20 -63.05
N ASP A 337 -11.45 26.07 -63.68
CA ASP A 337 -12.09 26.02 -65.01
C ASP A 337 -13.63 26.00 -64.96
N ARG A 338 -14.23 25.89 -63.76
CA ARG A 338 -15.67 25.61 -63.59
C ARG A 338 -16.44 26.72 -62.89
N VAL A 339 -15.79 27.37 -61.91
CA VAL A 339 -16.44 28.27 -60.94
C VAL A 339 -15.79 29.64 -60.91
N ILE A 340 -14.49 29.72 -61.21
CA ILE A 340 -13.69 30.95 -61.08
C ILE A 340 -13.85 31.81 -62.34
N LYS A 341 -14.10 33.11 -62.11
CA LYS A 341 -14.55 34.11 -63.09
C LYS A 341 -13.46 35.14 -63.41
N LEU A 342 -12.21 34.71 -63.32
CA LEU A 342 -11.03 35.50 -63.67
C LEU A 342 -10.85 35.57 -65.20
N ASN A 343 -10.06 36.54 -65.66
CA ASN A 343 -9.71 36.60 -67.08
C ASN A 343 -8.71 35.49 -67.46
N TYR A 344 -8.56 35.24 -68.76
CA TYR A 344 -7.72 34.14 -69.25
C TYR A 344 -6.26 34.24 -68.77
N PRO A 345 -5.56 35.41 -68.86
CA PRO A 345 -4.22 35.58 -68.29
C PRO A 345 -4.11 35.23 -66.79
N GLU A 346 -5.04 35.72 -65.96
CA GLU A 346 -5.09 35.42 -64.52
C GLU A 346 -5.28 33.92 -64.23
N ASN A 347 -6.20 33.27 -64.94
CA ASN A 347 -6.44 31.84 -64.81
C ASN A 347 -5.21 31.00 -65.23
N GLN A 348 -4.50 31.37 -66.30
CA GLN A 348 -3.26 30.69 -66.68
C GLN A 348 -2.15 30.90 -65.65
N ALA A 349 -2.01 32.12 -65.11
CA ALA A 349 -1.06 32.42 -64.04
C ALA A 349 -1.35 31.57 -62.78
N LEU A 350 -2.60 31.49 -62.33
CA LEU A 350 -2.98 30.63 -61.19
C LEU A 350 -2.69 29.15 -61.47
N LYS A 351 -3.00 28.61 -62.65
CA LYS A 351 -2.66 27.21 -63.02
C LYS A 351 -1.16 26.95 -62.94
N GLN A 352 -0.34 27.88 -63.44
CA GLN A 352 1.11 27.77 -63.40
C GLN A 352 1.65 27.84 -61.95
N ILE A 353 1.10 28.72 -61.11
CA ILE A 353 1.44 28.80 -59.69
C ILE A 353 1.09 27.50 -58.96
N ILE A 354 -0.13 26.98 -59.14
CA ILE A 354 -0.60 25.74 -58.52
C ILE A 354 0.32 24.58 -58.90
N ARG A 355 0.70 24.47 -60.18
CA ARG A 355 1.66 23.45 -60.65
C ARG A 355 3.00 23.57 -59.94
N PHE A 356 3.62 24.75 -59.93
CA PHE A 356 4.91 24.95 -59.25
C PHE A 356 4.81 24.68 -57.73
N MET A 357 3.69 24.99 -57.08
CA MET A 357 3.50 24.74 -55.65
C MET A 357 3.22 23.27 -55.32
N LYS A 358 2.55 22.51 -56.20
CA LYS A 358 2.46 21.05 -56.08
C LYS A 358 3.82 20.39 -56.27
N ASP A 359 4.55 20.77 -57.32
CA ASP A 359 5.91 20.32 -57.60
C ASP A 359 6.83 20.64 -56.40
N TYR A 360 6.64 21.78 -55.72
CA TYR A 360 7.35 22.17 -54.50
C TYR A 360 7.04 21.24 -53.33
N LEU A 361 5.76 20.96 -53.06
CA LEU A 361 5.34 20.10 -51.95
C LEU A 361 5.88 18.67 -52.10
N GLU A 362 5.80 18.08 -53.29
CA GLU A 362 6.41 16.77 -53.58
C GLU A 362 7.92 16.79 -53.30
N THR A 363 8.60 17.88 -53.66
CA THR A 363 10.04 18.04 -53.38
C THR A 363 10.33 18.19 -51.89
N LYS A 364 9.46 18.88 -51.12
CA LYS A 364 9.58 19.00 -49.67
C LYS A 364 9.32 17.69 -48.93
N GLU A 365 8.46 16.81 -49.44
CA GLU A 365 8.31 15.45 -48.92
C GLU A 365 9.61 14.64 -49.10
N ILE A 366 10.23 14.73 -50.28
CA ILE A 366 11.53 14.10 -50.56
C ILE A 366 12.64 14.73 -49.70
N GLU A 367 12.66 16.06 -49.52
CA GLU A 367 13.61 16.78 -48.66
C GLU A 367 13.55 16.26 -47.21
N TYR A 368 12.34 16.09 -46.67
CA TYR A 368 12.14 15.57 -45.32
C TYR A 368 12.73 14.17 -45.14
N VAL A 369 12.53 13.27 -46.12
CA VAL A 369 13.14 11.93 -46.11
C VAL A 369 14.66 12.00 -46.19
N LYS A 370 15.22 12.85 -47.07
CA LYS A 370 16.68 13.03 -47.19
C LYS A 370 17.31 13.59 -45.91
N LYS A 371 16.65 14.55 -45.27
CA LYS A 371 17.05 15.11 -43.97
C LYS A 371 17.06 14.02 -42.88
N GLY A 372 16.01 13.20 -42.82
CA GLY A 372 15.95 12.07 -41.90
C GLY A 372 17.14 11.11 -42.05
N ILE A 373 17.53 10.77 -43.29
CA ILE A 373 18.70 9.93 -43.58
C ILE A 373 20.00 10.60 -43.13
N MET A 374 20.17 11.91 -43.37
CA MET A 374 21.34 12.68 -42.92
C MET A 374 21.45 12.69 -41.39
N ASP A 375 20.35 12.97 -40.69
CA ASP A 375 20.28 12.99 -39.22
C ASP A 375 20.55 11.59 -38.62
N GLU A 376 20.09 10.52 -39.28
CA GLU A 376 20.32 9.13 -38.88
C GLU A 376 21.81 8.73 -39.02
N ALA A 377 22.44 9.10 -40.13
CA ALA A 377 23.86 8.86 -40.37
C ALA A 377 24.73 9.63 -39.36
N GLN A 378 24.39 10.88 -39.06
CA GLN A 378 25.09 11.69 -38.07
C GLN A 378 24.94 11.11 -36.65
N ARG A 379 23.73 10.68 -36.26
CA ARG A 379 23.49 9.98 -34.98
C ARG A 379 24.27 8.67 -34.89
N SER A 380 24.35 7.90 -35.98
CA SER A 380 25.11 6.66 -36.07
C SER A 380 26.62 6.90 -35.88
N LYS A 381 27.19 7.93 -36.53
CA LYS A 381 28.58 8.35 -36.30
C LYS A 381 28.81 8.74 -34.83
N SER A 382 27.93 9.54 -34.22
CA SER A 382 28.06 9.94 -32.80
C SER A 382 28.05 8.74 -31.84
N GLN A 383 27.28 7.69 -32.13
CA GLN A 383 27.32 6.45 -31.34
C GLN A 383 28.64 5.68 -31.52
N LEU A 384 29.19 5.63 -32.73
CA LEU A 384 30.48 4.99 -33.00
C LEU A 384 31.64 5.74 -32.32
N VAL A 385 31.63 7.07 -32.34
CA VAL A 385 32.62 7.90 -31.62
C VAL A 385 32.55 7.63 -30.11
N LYS A 386 31.37 7.62 -29.50
CA LYS A 386 31.23 7.28 -28.07
C LYS A 386 31.77 5.88 -27.73
N LYS A 387 31.50 4.88 -28.57
CA LYS A 387 32.06 3.52 -28.40
C LYS A 387 33.58 3.49 -28.52
N LEU A 388 34.16 4.33 -29.38
CA LEU A 388 35.60 4.50 -29.48
C LEU A 388 36.17 5.08 -28.19
N ASP A 389 35.61 6.20 -27.71
CA ASP A 389 36.01 6.85 -26.46
C ASP A 389 35.90 5.89 -25.25
N GLU A 390 34.85 5.07 -25.20
CA GLU A 390 34.65 4.03 -24.17
C GLU A 390 35.73 2.94 -24.23
N HIS A 391 36.11 2.48 -25.42
CA HIS A 391 37.17 1.50 -25.59
C HIS A 391 38.55 2.06 -25.26
N GLU A 392 38.85 3.30 -25.68
CA GLU A 392 40.11 3.98 -25.37
C GLU A 392 40.25 4.26 -23.86
N LYS A 393 39.20 4.77 -23.19
CA LYS A 393 39.17 4.93 -21.72
C LYS A 393 39.32 3.61 -20.96
N LYS A 394 38.74 2.52 -21.47
CA LYS A 394 38.87 1.20 -20.83
C LYS A 394 40.31 0.68 -20.91
N ILE A 395 41.01 0.92 -22.02
CA ILE A 395 42.45 0.64 -22.14
C ILE A 395 43.24 1.52 -21.17
N GLU A 396 42.99 2.82 -21.09
CA GLU A 396 43.67 3.72 -20.14
C GLU A 396 43.49 3.25 -18.69
N GLN A 397 42.26 2.89 -18.30
CA GLN A 397 41.97 2.35 -16.98
C GLN A 397 42.75 1.08 -16.69
N PHE A 398 42.87 0.15 -17.64
CA PHE A 398 43.63 -1.09 -17.46
C PHE A 398 45.15 -0.86 -17.47
N LYS A 399 45.66 0.02 -18.33
CA LYS A 399 47.07 0.42 -18.35
C LYS A 399 47.51 1.15 -17.07
N LYS A 400 46.58 1.81 -16.36
CA LYS A 400 46.81 2.34 -15.01
C LYS A 400 46.66 1.26 -13.92
N SER A 401 45.60 0.47 -13.97
CA SER A 401 45.28 -0.53 -12.94
C SER A 401 46.28 -1.68 -12.87
N ASN A 402 46.85 -2.13 -14.00
CA ASN A 402 47.71 -3.31 -14.02
C ASN A 402 49.05 -3.07 -13.29
N PRO A 403 49.76 -1.93 -13.49
CA PRO A 403 50.92 -1.55 -12.68
C PRO A 403 50.60 -1.37 -11.18
N GLU A 404 49.44 -0.78 -10.84
CA GLU A 404 49.00 -0.62 -9.44
C GLU A 404 48.82 -1.97 -8.75
N LEU A 405 48.15 -2.93 -9.41
CA LEU A 405 47.96 -4.30 -8.91
C LEU A 405 49.30 -5.06 -8.82
N ALA A 406 50.21 -4.90 -9.78
CA ALA A 406 51.54 -5.53 -9.75
C ALA A 406 52.43 -4.97 -8.63
N SER A 407 52.33 -3.66 -8.36
CA SER A 407 53.01 -3.00 -7.24
C SER A 407 52.45 -3.49 -5.90
N ALA A 408 51.12 -3.58 -5.77
CA ALA A 408 50.47 -4.14 -4.59
C ALA A 408 50.87 -5.60 -4.34
N ASN A 409 50.96 -6.42 -5.40
CA ASN A 409 51.46 -7.80 -5.28
C ASN A 409 52.91 -7.86 -4.79
N SER A 410 53.80 -7.01 -5.33
CA SER A 410 55.19 -6.92 -4.86
C SER A 410 55.28 -6.56 -3.36
N ALA A 411 54.43 -5.64 -2.89
CA ALA A 411 54.37 -5.25 -1.49
C ALA A 411 53.84 -6.39 -0.59
N LEU A 412 52.79 -7.09 -1.03
CA LEU A 412 52.23 -8.26 -0.33
C LEU A 412 53.23 -9.44 -0.32
N GLU A 413 54.04 -9.62 -1.37
CA GLU A 413 55.12 -10.61 -1.38
C GLU A 413 56.24 -10.28 -0.38
N GLU A 414 56.56 -9.00 -0.20
CA GLU A 414 57.50 -8.57 0.84
C GLU A 414 56.92 -8.78 2.25
N GLU A 415 55.64 -8.44 2.46
CA GLU A 415 54.95 -8.73 3.72
C GLU A 415 54.90 -10.24 3.99
N ASN A 416 54.61 -11.07 2.98
CA ASN A 416 54.59 -12.52 3.12
C ASN A 416 55.94 -13.08 3.58
N LYS A 417 57.05 -12.60 3.03
CA LYS A 417 58.40 -12.98 3.48
C LYS A 417 58.63 -12.61 4.96
N ARG A 418 58.14 -11.45 5.40
CA ARG A 418 58.22 -11.01 6.81
C ARG A 418 57.32 -11.84 7.72
N LEU A 419 56.10 -12.17 7.29
CA LEU A 419 55.16 -13.03 8.02
C LEU A 419 55.68 -14.47 8.16
N GLU A 420 56.25 -15.05 7.10
CA GLU A 420 56.86 -16.39 7.15
C GLU A 420 58.01 -16.45 8.18
N ILE A 421 58.86 -15.41 8.25
CA ILE A 421 59.90 -15.27 9.28
C ILE A 421 59.27 -15.11 10.69
N SER A 422 58.21 -14.31 10.84
CA SER A 422 57.50 -14.11 12.13
C SER A 422 56.88 -15.41 12.65
N ILE A 423 56.21 -16.16 11.77
CA ILE A 423 55.57 -17.44 12.07
C ILE A 423 56.64 -18.46 12.49
N GLU A 424 57.76 -18.56 11.77
CA GLU A 424 58.82 -19.51 12.09
C GLU A 424 59.54 -19.17 13.41
N ASN A 425 59.83 -17.89 13.66
CA ASN A 425 60.36 -17.42 14.94
C ASN A 425 59.38 -17.71 16.10
N SER A 426 58.09 -17.50 15.88
CA SER A 426 57.04 -17.77 16.88
C SER A 426 56.88 -19.28 17.14
N ARG A 427 56.96 -20.12 16.10
CA ARG A 427 56.96 -21.59 16.23
C ARG A 427 58.18 -22.09 16.99
N ASN A 428 59.38 -21.60 16.68
CA ASN A 428 60.61 -22.00 17.37
C ASN A 428 60.65 -21.52 18.82
N THR A 429 60.20 -20.29 19.09
CA THR A 429 60.05 -19.74 20.45
C THR A 429 59.03 -20.56 21.25
N ARG A 430 57.85 -20.84 20.67
CA ARG A 430 56.82 -21.68 21.29
C ARG A 430 57.33 -23.11 21.56
N ASN A 431 58.03 -23.73 20.63
CA ASN A 431 58.58 -25.08 20.80
C ASN A 431 59.66 -25.11 21.90
N THR A 432 60.44 -24.04 22.05
CA THR A 432 61.44 -23.88 23.12
C THR A 432 60.77 -23.68 24.48
N LEU A 433 59.76 -22.80 24.56
CA LEU A 433 58.94 -22.59 25.76
C LEU A 433 58.18 -23.85 26.17
N ALA A 434 57.63 -24.60 25.21
CA ALA A 434 56.94 -25.86 25.48
C ALA A 434 57.89 -26.93 26.04
N LYS A 435 59.13 -27.03 25.53
CA LYS A 435 60.18 -27.88 26.11
C LYS A 435 60.53 -27.43 27.53
N ALA A 436 60.77 -26.14 27.75
CA ALA A 436 61.08 -25.60 29.08
C ALA A 436 59.93 -25.82 30.10
N GLY A 437 58.69 -25.61 29.67
CA GLY A 437 57.49 -25.89 30.45
C GLY A 437 57.33 -27.37 30.77
N LEU A 438 57.59 -28.26 29.80
CA LEU A 438 57.57 -29.72 30.02
C LEU A 438 58.65 -30.17 31.01
N PHE A 439 59.87 -29.62 30.92
CA PHE A 439 60.91 -29.89 31.93
C PHE A 439 60.48 -29.43 33.32
N SER A 440 59.93 -28.22 33.45
CA SER A 440 59.44 -27.71 34.73
C SER A 440 58.22 -28.48 35.26
N LEU A 441 57.38 -29.04 34.38
CA LEU A 441 56.29 -29.94 34.73
C LEU A 441 56.79 -31.33 35.18
N LEU A 442 57.84 -31.88 34.56
CA LEU A 442 58.48 -33.13 35.01
C LEU A 442 59.11 -32.98 36.40
N PHE A 443 59.77 -31.84 36.68
CA PHE A 443 60.32 -31.53 38.01
C PHE A 443 59.26 -31.30 39.09
N THR A 444 57.99 -31.03 38.74
CA THR A 444 56.89 -30.88 39.70
C THR A 444 56.02 -32.13 39.83
N GLY A 445 55.78 -32.86 38.73
CA GLY A 445 54.99 -34.10 38.71
C GLY A 445 55.73 -35.34 39.25
N GLY A 446 57.06 -35.33 39.24
CA GLY A 446 57.87 -36.43 39.80
C GLY A 446 57.78 -36.59 41.33
N ALA A 447 57.17 -35.65 42.05
CA ALA A 447 57.16 -35.61 43.52
C ALA A 447 55.88 -36.15 44.18
N THR A 448 54.83 -36.48 43.43
CA THR A 448 53.49 -36.81 43.99
C THR A 448 52.86 -38.10 43.41
N GLY A 449 53.62 -38.89 42.63
CA GLY A 449 53.06 -39.91 41.73
C GLY A 449 53.24 -41.41 42.09
N THR A 450 53.98 -41.79 43.13
CA THR A 450 54.02 -43.19 43.61
C THR A 450 54.20 -43.26 45.12
N GLY A 451 53.13 -43.57 45.84
CA GLY A 451 53.14 -43.81 47.29
C GLY A 451 52.33 -45.04 47.69
N LEU A 452 53.03 -46.09 48.11
CA LEU A 452 52.62 -47.23 48.95
C LEU A 452 53.94 -47.85 49.45
N ALA A 453 54.20 -48.15 50.72
CA ALA A 453 53.56 -47.80 51.99
C ALA A 453 54.71 -47.59 53.03
N ILE A 454 54.54 -46.93 54.17
CA ILE A 454 54.08 -47.52 55.45
C ILE A 454 53.91 -46.39 56.50
N GLU A 455 52.82 -46.48 57.28
CA GLU A 455 52.56 -45.97 58.65
C GLU A 455 52.94 -44.54 59.11
N GLY A 456 51.92 -43.80 59.58
CA GLY A 456 51.95 -43.20 60.93
C GLY A 456 51.99 -41.68 61.08
N GLY A 457 50.92 -41.09 61.66
CA GLY A 457 51.04 -39.87 62.49
C GLY A 457 50.53 -38.54 61.91
N LEU A 458 49.40 -38.07 62.44
CA LEU A 458 48.76 -36.77 62.20
C LEU A 458 49.61 -35.56 62.70
N ILE A 459 49.76 -34.49 61.88
CA ILE A 459 49.42 -33.07 62.17
C ILE A 459 50.14 -32.05 61.25
N ALA A 460 49.40 -31.02 60.86
CA ALA A 460 49.70 -29.93 59.93
C ALA A 460 51.09 -29.26 60.01
N LEU A 461 51.80 -29.20 58.87
CA LEU A 461 52.82 -28.17 58.57
C LEU A 461 53.16 -28.04 57.04
N THR A 462 52.20 -28.30 56.15
CA THR A 462 52.44 -28.37 54.68
C THR A 462 52.28 -27.04 53.94
N SER A 463 52.81 -25.93 54.48
CA SER A 463 53.03 -24.70 53.70
C SER A 463 54.38 -24.74 52.98
N LEU A 464 55.43 -25.21 53.66
CA LEU A 464 56.79 -25.19 53.14
C LEU A 464 57.07 -26.23 52.04
N VAL A 465 56.34 -27.34 52.02
CA VAL A 465 56.45 -28.37 50.95
C VAL A 465 55.74 -27.92 49.67
N PHE A 466 54.67 -27.12 49.79
CA PHE A 466 53.92 -26.61 48.64
C PHE A 466 54.42 -25.25 48.13
N ALA A 467 55.16 -24.45 48.91
CA ALA A 467 55.67 -23.16 48.43
C ALA A 467 56.60 -23.27 47.20
N PRO A 468 57.57 -24.22 47.11
CA PRO A 468 58.34 -24.44 45.89
C PRO A 468 57.48 -24.93 44.73
N ALA A 469 56.53 -25.83 45.00
CA ALA A 469 55.62 -26.36 43.99
C ALA A 469 54.68 -25.28 43.44
N ALA A 470 54.19 -24.36 44.28
CA ALA A 470 53.34 -23.23 43.90
C ALA A 470 54.13 -22.17 43.12
N LEU A 471 55.38 -21.87 43.51
CA LEU A 471 56.27 -21.00 42.74
C LEU A 471 56.53 -21.57 41.34
N LEU A 472 56.84 -22.88 41.25
CA LEU A 472 57.02 -23.58 39.99
C LEU A 472 55.72 -23.70 39.17
N ALA A 473 54.55 -23.81 39.82
CA ALA A 473 53.25 -23.76 39.15
C ALA A 473 52.94 -22.37 38.56
N VAL A 474 53.32 -21.28 39.23
CA VAL A 474 53.22 -19.92 38.69
C VAL A 474 54.20 -19.71 37.52
N ILE A 475 55.42 -20.26 37.61
CA ILE A 475 56.41 -20.20 36.52
C ILE A 475 55.93 -21.01 35.30
N THR A 476 55.45 -22.24 35.48
CA THR A 476 54.90 -23.05 34.37
C THR A 476 53.66 -22.40 33.76
N LEU A 477 52.73 -21.87 34.56
CA LEU A 477 51.58 -21.13 34.07
C LEU A 477 51.99 -19.89 33.27
N SER A 478 53.00 -19.15 33.73
CA SER A 478 53.54 -17.98 33.01
C SER A 478 54.18 -18.37 31.67
N ILE A 479 55.00 -19.42 31.65
CA ILE A 479 55.58 -19.99 30.42
C ILE A 479 54.49 -20.46 29.45
N PHE A 480 53.42 -21.07 29.96
CA PHE A 480 52.30 -21.56 29.16
C PHE A 480 51.48 -20.40 28.57
N ILE A 481 51.21 -19.34 29.34
CA ILE A 481 50.56 -18.11 28.85
C ILE A 481 51.40 -17.47 27.73
N VAL A 482 52.72 -17.34 27.91
CA VAL A 482 53.61 -16.79 26.88
C VAL A 482 53.62 -17.69 25.63
N ALA A 483 53.69 -19.01 25.79
CA ALA A 483 53.60 -19.96 24.67
C ALA A 483 52.25 -19.89 23.93
N LEU A 484 51.14 -19.66 24.65
CA LEU A 484 49.81 -19.45 24.07
C LEU A 484 49.74 -18.13 23.28
N VAL A 485 50.32 -17.04 23.79
CA VAL A 485 50.42 -15.77 23.06
C VAL A 485 51.22 -15.92 21.76
N TYR A 486 52.36 -16.62 21.78
CA TYR A 486 53.10 -16.92 20.54
C TYR A 486 52.32 -17.84 19.58
N ALA A 487 51.50 -18.76 20.10
CA ALA A 487 50.63 -19.59 19.25
C ALA A 487 49.49 -18.79 18.60
N ILE A 488 48.89 -17.85 19.33
CA ILE A 488 47.87 -16.93 18.81
C ILE A 488 48.48 -16.00 17.76
N ASN A 489 49.63 -15.39 18.03
CA ASN A 489 50.33 -14.52 17.07
C ASN A 489 50.71 -15.27 15.80
N ALA A 490 51.27 -16.49 15.91
CA ALA A 490 51.58 -17.32 14.75
C ALA A 490 50.32 -17.70 13.94
N SER A 491 49.16 -17.87 14.60
CA SER A 491 47.88 -18.14 13.92
C SER A 491 47.34 -16.90 13.19
N ILE A 492 47.45 -15.71 13.80
CA ILE A 492 47.08 -14.43 13.19
C ILE A 492 47.97 -14.15 11.97
N ASP A 493 49.28 -14.33 12.09
CA ASP A 493 50.23 -14.11 11.00
C ASP A 493 50.04 -15.14 9.87
N GLN A 494 49.72 -16.40 10.19
CA GLN A 494 49.36 -17.42 9.18
C GLN A 494 48.08 -17.03 8.42
N ASN A 495 47.04 -16.58 9.12
CA ASN A 495 45.80 -16.15 8.48
C ASN A 495 46.01 -14.91 7.57
N LYS A 496 46.89 -13.97 7.97
CA LYS A 496 47.31 -12.86 7.11
C LYS A 496 48.07 -13.34 5.88
N LEU A 497 49.03 -14.26 6.06
CA LEU A 497 49.82 -14.85 4.97
C LEU A 497 48.93 -15.54 3.94
N ASP A 498 47.94 -16.31 4.38
CA ASP A 498 47.01 -17.03 3.51
C ASP A 498 46.07 -16.05 2.78
N ASN A 499 45.57 -15.01 3.46
CA ASN A 499 44.79 -13.93 2.85
C ASN A 499 45.60 -13.13 1.81
N ASN A 500 46.87 -12.84 2.10
CA ASN A 500 47.77 -12.14 1.19
C ASN A 500 48.08 -12.97 -0.05
N LYS A 501 48.33 -14.28 0.10
CA LYS A 501 48.51 -15.22 -1.02
C LYS A 501 47.27 -15.28 -1.92
N SER A 502 46.08 -15.42 -1.33
CA SER A 502 44.80 -15.36 -2.06
C SER A 502 44.60 -14.01 -2.78
N THR A 503 44.97 -12.90 -2.15
CA THR A 503 44.89 -11.56 -2.75
C THR A 503 45.84 -11.41 -3.95
N ILE A 504 47.07 -11.92 -3.85
CA ILE A 504 48.05 -11.94 -4.96
C ILE A 504 47.51 -12.76 -6.14
N GLU A 505 46.97 -13.96 -5.88
CA GLU A 505 46.39 -14.83 -6.91
C GLU A 505 45.22 -14.15 -7.64
N LEU A 506 44.29 -13.53 -6.90
CA LEU A 506 43.17 -12.76 -7.47
C LEU A 506 43.68 -11.58 -8.33
N ASN A 507 44.67 -10.84 -7.85
CA ASN A 507 45.27 -9.73 -8.59
C ASN A 507 45.98 -10.22 -9.86
N CYS A 508 46.72 -11.32 -9.81
CA CYS A 508 47.37 -11.93 -10.98
C CYS A 508 46.35 -12.37 -12.03
N ALA A 509 45.29 -13.08 -11.63
CA ALA A 509 44.21 -13.48 -12.52
C ALA A 509 43.53 -12.25 -13.18
N LYS A 510 43.30 -11.19 -12.39
CA LYS A 510 42.74 -9.93 -12.86
C LYS A 510 43.65 -9.21 -13.87
N ILE A 511 44.96 -9.15 -13.63
CA ILE A 511 45.95 -8.58 -14.57
C ILE A 511 45.95 -9.36 -15.89
N ILE A 512 45.95 -10.70 -15.85
CA ILE A 512 45.92 -11.55 -17.06
C ILE A 512 44.65 -11.27 -17.88
N MET A 513 43.48 -11.23 -17.22
CA MET A 513 42.21 -10.89 -17.86
C MET A 513 42.23 -9.48 -18.48
N GLN A 514 42.70 -8.48 -17.73
CA GLN A 514 42.80 -7.09 -18.20
C GLN A 514 43.77 -6.96 -19.39
N ASN A 515 44.92 -7.64 -19.38
CA ASN A 515 45.86 -7.67 -20.50
C ASN A 515 45.26 -8.32 -21.76
N SER A 516 44.53 -9.43 -21.60
CA SER A 516 43.83 -10.07 -22.71
C SER A 516 42.75 -9.16 -23.31
N GLU A 517 42.02 -8.41 -22.48
CA GLU A 517 41.02 -7.46 -22.94
C GLU A 517 41.65 -6.20 -23.57
N ILE A 518 42.79 -5.68 -23.08
CA ILE A 518 43.56 -4.63 -23.78
C ILE A 518 43.88 -5.10 -25.21
N HIS A 519 44.41 -6.32 -25.38
CA HIS A 519 44.80 -6.84 -26.69
C HIS A 519 43.60 -6.96 -27.65
N ASP A 520 42.44 -7.46 -27.22
CA ASP A 520 41.23 -7.52 -28.06
C ASP A 520 40.66 -6.12 -28.38
N LEU A 521 40.77 -5.16 -27.45
CA LEU A 521 40.36 -3.77 -27.70
C LEU A 521 41.29 -3.10 -28.73
N GLU A 522 42.60 -3.22 -28.59
CA GLU A 522 43.61 -2.59 -29.45
C GLU A 522 43.71 -3.25 -30.84
N ALA A 523 43.80 -4.58 -30.90
CA ALA A 523 44.05 -5.29 -32.15
C ALA A 523 42.80 -5.44 -33.04
N LYS A 524 41.60 -5.38 -32.45
CA LYS A 524 40.34 -5.69 -33.14
C LYS A 524 39.27 -4.62 -33.01
N LYS A 525 38.77 -4.37 -31.79
CA LYS A 525 37.56 -3.53 -31.61
C LYS A 525 37.78 -2.07 -32.01
N ILE A 526 38.90 -1.45 -31.63
CA ILE A 526 39.21 -0.06 -31.97
C ILE A 526 39.41 0.12 -33.49
N PRO A 527 40.23 -0.70 -34.19
CA PRO A 527 40.31 -0.68 -35.65
C PRO A 527 38.94 -0.86 -36.34
N GLU A 528 38.13 -1.81 -35.88
CA GLU A 528 36.79 -2.06 -36.42
C GLU A 528 35.88 -0.82 -36.26
N VAL A 529 35.87 -0.19 -35.08
CA VAL A 529 35.09 1.04 -34.87
C VAL A 529 35.63 2.20 -35.72
N LYS A 530 36.95 2.39 -35.83
CA LYS A 530 37.58 3.42 -36.67
C LYS A 530 37.23 3.27 -38.16
N THR A 531 37.21 2.04 -38.69
CA THR A 531 36.75 1.79 -40.08
C THR A 531 35.26 2.10 -40.28
N LYS A 532 34.41 1.77 -39.30
CA LYS A 532 32.98 2.11 -39.32
C LYS A 532 32.74 3.63 -39.26
N ILE A 533 33.51 4.38 -38.47
CA ILE A 533 33.46 5.85 -38.45
C ILE A 533 33.81 6.42 -39.83
N SER A 534 34.91 5.98 -40.45
CA SER A 534 35.32 6.45 -41.78
C SER A 534 34.29 6.10 -42.88
N LYS A 535 33.57 4.98 -42.75
CA LYS A 535 32.44 4.65 -43.63
C LYS A 535 31.25 5.60 -43.41
N ALA A 536 30.89 5.84 -42.14
CA ALA A 536 29.83 6.77 -41.78
C ALA A 536 30.11 8.21 -42.26
N ASP A 537 31.38 8.67 -42.23
CA ASP A 537 31.77 9.97 -42.79
C ASP A 537 31.44 10.10 -44.29
N LYS A 538 31.72 9.06 -45.08
CA LYS A 538 31.39 9.03 -46.52
C LYS A 538 29.88 8.99 -46.75
N GLU A 539 29.15 8.27 -45.91
CA GLU A 539 27.68 8.20 -45.96
C GLU A 539 27.03 9.53 -45.60
N ILE A 540 27.55 10.24 -44.57
CA ILE A 540 27.12 11.60 -44.21
C ILE A 540 27.38 12.57 -45.36
N LEU A 541 28.59 12.60 -45.93
CA LEU A 541 28.91 13.51 -47.05
C LEU A 541 27.94 13.31 -48.24
N LYS A 542 27.61 12.05 -48.57
CA LYS A 542 26.62 11.74 -49.61
C LYS A 542 25.22 12.20 -49.21
N ALA A 543 24.78 11.91 -47.98
CA ALA A 543 23.45 12.30 -47.50
C ALA A 543 23.26 13.82 -47.44
N THR A 544 24.29 14.56 -47.05
CA THR A 544 24.31 16.03 -47.07
C THR A 544 24.23 16.58 -48.49
N ALA A 545 24.98 16.01 -49.45
CA ALA A 545 24.91 16.43 -50.85
C ALA A 545 23.52 16.18 -51.45
N ASP A 546 22.95 14.99 -51.24
CA ASP A 546 21.58 14.64 -51.64
C ASP A 546 20.52 15.58 -51.03
N TYR A 547 20.69 15.96 -49.75
CA TYR A 547 19.79 16.89 -49.06
C TYR A 547 19.88 18.32 -49.62
N VAL A 548 21.09 18.84 -49.85
CA VAL A 548 21.30 20.20 -50.37
C VAL A 548 20.77 20.36 -51.79
N ASP A 549 20.96 19.35 -52.66
CA ASP A 549 20.40 19.34 -54.02
C ASP A 549 18.86 19.39 -54.02
N ILE A 550 18.21 18.56 -53.20
CA ILE A 550 16.74 18.52 -53.12
C ILE A 550 16.19 19.80 -52.47
N TYR A 551 16.84 20.33 -51.43
CA TYR A 551 16.49 21.62 -50.82
C TYR A 551 16.55 22.75 -51.85
N GLY A 552 17.64 22.85 -52.62
CA GLY A 552 17.79 23.85 -53.69
C GLY A 552 16.71 23.73 -54.78
N LYS A 553 16.35 22.50 -55.16
CA LYS A 553 15.24 22.24 -56.10
C LYS A 553 13.88 22.66 -55.55
N ALA A 554 13.64 22.49 -54.25
CA ALA A 554 12.42 22.97 -53.62
C ALA A 554 12.36 24.51 -53.63
N GLU A 555 13.39 25.19 -53.16
CA GLU A 555 13.40 26.67 -53.12
C GLU A 555 13.29 27.29 -54.52
N LEU A 556 13.92 26.69 -55.55
CA LEU A 556 13.75 27.11 -56.94
C LEU A 556 12.28 27.05 -57.41
N LYS A 557 11.56 25.96 -57.10
CA LYS A 557 10.14 25.81 -57.45
C LYS A 557 9.25 26.85 -56.74
N LEU A 558 9.54 27.14 -55.47
CA LEU A 558 8.88 28.20 -54.70
C LEU A 558 9.15 29.60 -55.29
N GLU A 559 10.38 29.89 -55.71
CA GLU A 559 10.69 31.13 -56.41
C GLU A 559 9.96 31.24 -57.76
N CYS A 560 9.93 30.18 -58.56
CA CYS A 560 9.19 30.13 -59.82
C CYS A 560 7.70 30.44 -59.61
N ALA A 561 7.06 29.86 -58.59
CA ALA A 561 5.68 30.17 -58.22
C ALA A 561 5.47 31.65 -57.84
N ARG A 562 6.38 32.23 -57.03
CA ARG A 562 6.30 33.64 -56.60
C ARG A 562 6.48 34.63 -57.75
N LYS A 563 7.32 34.26 -58.73
CA LYS A 563 7.68 35.05 -59.92
C LYS A 563 6.71 34.90 -61.11
N VAL A 564 5.60 34.16 -60.97
CA VAL A 564 4.54 34.15 -62.00
C VAL A 564 3.81 35.48 -62.00
N GLU A 565 3.89 36.17 -63.14
CA GLU A 565 3.25 37.46 -63.43
C GLU A 565 2.09 37.30 -64.42
N VAL A 566 1.08 38.18 -64.34
CA VAL A 566 -0.03 38.21 -65.30
C VAL A 566 0.34 39.11 -66.48
N ILE A 567 0.64 38.50 -67.62
CA ILE A 567 0.86 39.24 -68.87
C ILE A 567 -0.50 39.60 -69.47
N TYR A 568 -0.97 40.81 -69.19
CA TYR A 568 -2.11 41.37 -69.90
C TYR A 568 -1.71 41.66 -71.36
N PRO A 569 -2.52 41.27 -72.35
CA PRO A 569 -2.27 41.66 -73.73
C PRO A 569 -2.42 43.18 -73.86
N SER A 570 -1.27 43.87 -73.91
CA SER A 570 -1.18 45.28 -74.26
C SER A 570 -2.00 45.54 -75.52
N ARG A 571 -2.85 46.57 -75.54
CA ARG A 571 -3.51 47.06 -76.75
C ARG A 571 -2.47 47.70 -77.67
N GLN A 572 -1.62 46.89 -78.30
CA GLN A 572 -0.73 47.34 -79.34
C GLN A 572 -1.54 47.59 -80.61
N ILE A 573 -1.77 48.87 -80.87
CA ILE A 573 -2.11 49.37 -82.20
C ILE A 573 -0.98 48.93 -83.14
N PHE A 574 -1.34 48.34 -84.29
CA PHE A 574 -0.38 47.89 -85.29
C PHE A 574 0.49 49.04 -85.81
N LEU A 575 1.73 49.11 -85.33
CA LEU A 575 2.84 49.75 -86.02
C LEU A 575 4.03 48.79 -85.99
N SER A 576 4.43 48.36 -87.17
CA SER A 576 5.41 47.29 -87.38
C SER A 576 6.84 47.82 -87.34
N GLU A 577 7.72 47.22 -86.54
CA GLU A 577 9.16 47.17 -86.81
C GLU A 577 9.77 45.87 -86.23
N PRO A 578 10.85 45.33 -86.81
CA PRO A 578 11.24 43.93 -86.63
C PRO A 578 12.13 43.70 -85.41
N SER A 579 11.83 42.67 -84.61
CA SER A 579 12.66 42.22 -83.50
C SER A 579 13.77 41.24 -83.93
N LEU A 580 14.92 41.35 -83.26
CA LEU A 580 16.07 40.44 -83.37
C LEU A 580 15.76 39.05 -82.75
N PRO A 581 16.49 37.99 -83.15
CA PRO A 581 16.18 36.61 -82.75
C PRO A 581 16.47 36.30 -81.27
N PRO A 582 15.84 35.25 -80.70
CA PRO A 582 15.91 34.95 -79.27
C PRO A 582 17.29 34.42 -78.85
N ILE A 583 17.72 34.84 -77.65
CA ILE A 583 18.91 34.31 -76.97
C ILE A 583 18.53 33.00 -76.27
N ASN A 584 19.25 31.92 -76.56
CA ASN A 584 19.07 30.61 -75.89
C ASN A 584 19.35 30.70 -74.38
N HIS A 585 18.37 30.33 -73.56
CA HIS A 585 18.56 30.08 -72.13
C HIS A 585 19.01 28.64 -71.88
N ASP A 586 20.31 28.38 -72.02
CA ASP A 586 20.93 27.09 -71.65
C ASP A 586 22.27 27.24 -70.89
N ASN A 587 22.57 28.44 -70.38
CA ASN A 587 23.74 28.69 -69.54
C ASN A 587 23.44 29.73 -68.46
N TYR A 588 22.94 29.29 -67.31
CA TYR A 588 23.01 30.03 -66.07
C TYR A 588 23.59 29.15 -64.97
N LYS A 589 24.85 29.41 -64.61
CA LYS A 589 25.45 28.89 -63.36
C LYS A 589 24.74 29.54 -62.17
N PRO A 590 24.41 28.79 -61.09
CA PRO A 590 23.97 29.40 -59.84
C PRO A 590 25.16 30.10 -59.17
N THR A 591 25.10 31.43 -59.09
CA THR A 591 26.00 32.20 -58.21
C THR A 591 25.36 32.27 -56.83
N ALA A 592 25.58 31.26 -56.00
CA ALA A 592 25.31 31.37 -54.57
C ALA A 592 26.42 32.21 -53.91
N PRO A 593 26.11 33.12 -52.97
CA PRO A 593 27.14 33.79 -52.19
C PRO A 593 27.84 32.78 -51.26
N GLU A 594 29.16 32.90 -51.10
CA GLU A 594 29.89 32.18 -50.07
C GLU A 594 29.38 32.63 -48.69
N ILE A 595 28.90 31.69 -47.89
CA ILE A 595 28.56 31.94 -46.48
C ILE A 595 29.82 31.69 -45.66
N ASP A 596 30.33 32.74 -45.03
CA ASP A 596 31.49 32.68 -44.14
C ASP A 596 31.36 31.62 -43.05
N ASN A 597 32.47 30.96 -42.76
CA ASN A 597 32.56 29.92 -41.73
C ASN A 597 32.31 30.50 -40.34
N PHE A 598 31.08 30.37 -39.82
CA PHE A 598 30.73 30.75 -38.46
C PHE A 598 31.25 29.74 -37.41
N THR A 599 32.57 29.71 -37.21
CA THR A 599 33.18 29.03 -36.05
C THR A 599 33.00 29.88 -34.79
N GLY A 600 32.01 29.53 -33.95
CA GLY A 600 31.63 30.39 -32.83
C GLY A 600 30.84 29.74 -31.68
N TYR A 601 31.09 28.47 -31.34
CA TYR A 601 30.55 27.87 -30.12
C TYR A 601 31.51 28.07 -28.93
N THR A 602 31.40 29.21 -28.24
CA THR A 602 31.96 29.36 -26.89
C THR A 602 30.98 28.82 -25.85
N SER A 603 31.24 27.60 -25.40
CA SER A 603 30.65 27.04 -24.19
C SER A 603 31.23 27.72 -22.95
N THR A 604 30.41 28.44 -22.19
CA THR A 604 30.74 28.82 -20.80
C THR A 604 29.63 28.37 -19.87
N HIS A 605 29.87 27.27 -19.15
CA HIS A 605 29.12 26.93 -17.94
C HIS A 605 29.48 27.89 -16.81
N LYS A 606 28.45 28.50 -16.23
CA LYS A 606 28.28 28.68 -14.78
C LYS A 606 26.79 28.56 -14.46
#